data_AF-A0A401KXJ5-F1
#
_entry.id   AF-A0A401KXJ5-F1
#
_cell.length_a   1.000
_cell.length_b   1.000
_cell.length_c   1.000
_cell.angle_alpha   90.00
_cell.angle_beta   90.00
_cell.angle_gamma   90.00
#
_symmetry.space_group_name_H-M   'P 1'
#
loop_
_entity.id
_entity.type
_entity.pdbx_description
1 polymer ?
#
loop_
_entity_poly.entity_id
_entity_poly.type
_entity_poly.pdbx_seq_one_letter_code
_entity_poly.pdbx_strand_id
1 'polypeptide(L)'
;MEKQELQTSFLRKYFKSSTKLSQLPIEEQVALFREAISQNATLTKILSQALDLDLPEWYLASGCIFQTVWNVLTGRDPEAGIADYDLVYYDKSDISWAAEDAAIQKGQKIFTGDNNNNNNSSSTSTTTTTPVEIRNQARVHLWYKENRGIDCPQHASAEAAIATFPTTTASLGVRLLPNGDWRIFAPHGFADLFDLIVRPNPVLTPPHVYKAKSERWQRQWPGLTVLPWPEAEAESSGQEEAGVGLASGVYIAPRLAP
;
A
#
# COMPACT_ATOMS: atom_id res chain seq x y z
N MET A 1 28.34 -18.69 4.41
CA MET A 1 28.87 -17.84 3.32
C MET A 1 28.06 -18.22 2.11
N GLU A 2 27.03 -17.52 1.64
CA GLU A 2 26.76 -16.09 1.49
C GLU A 2 25.29 -15.79 1.83
N LYS A 3 25.02 -14.72 2.59
CA LYS A 3 23.65 -14.20 2.82
C LYS A 3 23.59 -12.67 2.75
N GLN A 4 24.64 -12.03 2.22
CA GLN A 4 24.89 -10.60 2.48
C GLN A 4 25.17 -9.75 1.25
N GLU A 5 24.60 -10.10 0.09
CA GLU A 5 24.79 -9.32 -1.14
C GLU A 5 23.50 -8.90 -1.86
N LEU A 6 22.48 -8.51 -1.07
CA LEU A 6 21.33 -7.73 -1.57
C LEU A 6 21.34 -6.27 -1.11
N GLN A 7 22.35 -5.83 -0.35
CA GLN A 7 22.40 -4.46 0.17
C GLN A 7 23.38 -3.61 -0.64
N THR A 8 22.87 -2.55 -1.26
CA THR A 8 23.67 -1.53 -1.94
C THR A 8 24.59 -0.79 -0.98
N SER A 9 25.62 -0.11 -1.52
CA SER A 9 26.57 0.66 -0.72
C SER A 9 25.89 1.70 0.17
N PHE A 10 24.80 2.30 -0.32
CA PHE A 10 23.97 3.26 0.41
C PHE A 10 23.30 2.62 1.63
N LEU A 11 22.64 1.47 1.47
CA LEU A 11 22.04 0.74 2.59
C LEU A 11 23.06 0.27 3.62
N ARG A 12 24.21 -0.23 3.16
CA ARG A 12 25.31 -0.66 4.04
C ARG A 12 25.81 0.46 4.94
N LYS A 13 25.78 1.73 4.50
CA LYS A 13 26.12 2.90 5.33
C LYS A 13 25.22 2.95 6.56
N TYR A 14 23.92 2.74 6.39
CA TYR A 14 22.95 2.86 7.47
C TYR A 14 22.96 1.65 8.41
N PHE A 15 23.11 0.43 7.90
CA PHE A 15 23.21 -0.76 8.76
C PHE A 15 24.47 -0.80 9.63
N LYS A 16 25.52 -0.04 9.27
CA LYS A 16 26.73 0.11 10.09
C LYS A 16 26.66 1.27 11.07
N SER A 17 25.69 2.17 10.92
CA SER A 17 25.52 3.33 11.78
C SER A 17 24.70 2.97 13.02
N SER A 18 24.99 3.59 14.16
CA SER A 18 24.13 3.54 15.35
C SER A 18 22.91 4.47 15.23
N THR A 19 22.79 5.24 14.14
CA THR A 19 21.70 6.18 13.92
C THR A 19 20.41 5.45 13.58
N LYS A 20 19.31 5.79 14.27
CA LYS A 20 17.98 5.28 13.92
C LYS A 20 17.54 5.81 12.55
N LEU A 21 17.11 4.92 11.68
CA LEU A 21 16.65 5.24 10.33
C LEU A 21 15.48 6.25 10.34
N SER A 22 14.58 6.13 11.32
CA SER A 22 13.45 7.04 11.55
C SER A 22 13.85 8.45 11.96
N GLN A 23 15.11 8.66 12.38
CA GLN A 23 15.65 9.94 12.85
C GLN A 23 16.60 10.59 11.84
N LEU A 24 16.77 10.00 10.65
CA LEU A 24 17.54 10.62 9.57
C LEU A 24 16.86 11.90 9.08
N PRO A 25 17.60 12.83 8.46
CA PRO A 25 16.99 13.92 7.69
C PRO A 25 15.95 13.37 6.70
N ILE A 26 14.87 14.13 6.47
CA ILE A 26 13.74 13.63 5.68
C ILE A 26 14.14 13.24 4.26
N GLU A 27 15.12 13.94 3.67
CA GLU A 27 15.67 13.64 2.35
C GLU A 27 16.39 12.28 2.34
N GLU A 28 17.12 11.95 3.41
CA GLU A 28 17.78 10.65 3.57
C GLU A 28 16.75 9.53 3.82
N GLN A 29 15.67 9.81 4.56
CA GLN A 29 14.55 8.88 4.73
C GLN A 29 13.88 8.57 3.39
N VAL A 30 13.61 9.60 2.57
CA VAL A 30 13.02 9.44 1.23
C VAL A 30 13.97 8.65 0.32
N ALA A 31 15.27 8.96 0.33
CA ALA A 31 16.26 8.23 -0.45
C ALA A 31 16.34 6.75 -0.05
N LEU A 32 16.33 6.47 1.27
CA LEU A 32 16.31 5.12 1.82
C LEU A 32 15.06 4.33 1.44
N PHE A 33 13.90 4.98 1.52
CA PHE A 33 12.63 4.40 1.10
C PHE A 33 12.64 4.02 -0.39
N ARG A 34 13.08 4.94 -1.26
CA ARG A 34 13.19 4.70 -2.71
C ARG A 34 14.15 3.55 -3.02
N GLU A 35 15.29 3.51 -2.32
CA GLU A 35 16.29 2.46 -2.49
C GLU A 35 15.75 1.08 -2.08
N ALA A 36 15.04 1.00 -0.95
CA ALA A 36 14.44 -0.25 -0.50
C ALA A 36 13.34 -0.74 -1.47
N ILE A 37 12.47 0.16 -1.93
CA ILE A 37 11.45 -0.19 -2.93
C ILE A 37 12.08 -0.63 -4.26
N SER A 38 13.16 0.02 -4.68
CA SER A 38 13.80 -0.27 -5.96
C SER A 38 14.43 -1.66 -6.05
N GLN A 39 14.58 -2.36 -4.93
CA GLN A 39 15.03 -3.75 -4.91
C GLN A 39 13.93 -4.77 -5.22
N ASN A 40 12.65 -4.37 -5.17
CA ASN A 40 11.56 -5.21 -5.65
C ASN A 40 11.39 -4.99 -7.17
N ALA A 41 11.82 -5.97 -7.96
CA ALA A 41 11.82 -5.91 -9.41
C ALA A 41 10.39 -5.88 -9.97
N THR A 42 9.48 -6.65 -9.38
CA THR A 42 8.07 -6.66 -9.77
C THR A 42 7.41 -5.30 -9.50
N LEU A 43 7.65 -4.71 -8.32
CA LEU A 43 7.14 -3.39 -7.94
C LEU A 43 7.62 -2.30 -8.89
N THR A 44 8.93 -2.25 -9.17
CA THR A 44 9.52 -1.25 -10.08
C THR A 44 9.01 -1.41 -11.52
N LYS A 45 8.84 -2.65 -11.98
CA LYS A 45 8.21 -2.93 -13.28
C LYS A 45 6.76 -2.41 -13.33
N ILE A 46 5.95 -2.67 -12.29
CA ILE A 46 4.58 -2.18 -12.21
C ILE A 46 4.55 -0.65 -12.20
N LEU A 47 5.42 0.02 -11.44
CA LEU A 47 5.50 1.48 -11.41
C LEU A 47 5.77 2.08 -12.80
N SER A 48 6.68 1.48 -13.56
CA SER A 48 6.96 1.93 -14.92
C SER A 48 5.79 1.69 -15.85
N GLN A 49 5.16 0.52 -15.79
CA GLN A 49 4.07 0.11 -16.68
C GLN A 49 2.74 0.81 -16.35
N ALA A 50 2.52 1.24 -15.11
CA ALA A 50 1.33 1.95 -14.69
C ALA A 50 1.16 3.33 -15.37
N LEU A 51 2.23 3.91 -15.92
CA LEU A 51 2.15 5.11 -16.75
C LEU A 51 1.29 4.89 -18.00
N ASP A 52 1.36 3.70 -18.62
CA ASP A 52 0.60 3.37 -19.83
C ASP A 52 -0.91 3.18 -19.58
N LEU A 53 -1.30 3.05 -18.30
CA LEU A 53 -2.70 2.96 -17.92
C LEU A 53 -3.43 4.31 -18.05
N ASP A 54 -2.71 5.43 -17.94
CA ASP A 54 -3.27 6.78 -18.01
C ASP A 54 -4.45 6.99 -17.03
N LEU A 55 -4.35 6.39 -15.83
CA LEU A 55 -5.37 6.51 -14.80
C LEU A 55 -5.20 7.83 -14.02
N PRO A 56 -6.29 8.54 -13.69
CA PRO A 56 -6.19 9.76 -12.88
C PRO A 56 -5.78 9.45 -11.44
N GLU A 57 -4.87 10.27 -10.90
CA GLU A 57 -4.42 10.19 -9.49
C GLU A 57 -3.96 8.79 -9.03
N TRP A 58 -3.41 7.97 -9.92
CA TRP A 58 -3.03 6.60 -9.57
C TRP A 58 -1.86 6.54 -8.58
N TYR A 59 -1.86 5.54 -7.71
CA TYR A 59 -0.76 5.18 -6.81
C TYR A 59 -0.66 3.66 -6.72
N LEU A 60 0.56 3.14 -6.74
CA LEU A 60 0.82 1.86 -6.10
C LEU A 60 0.80 2.11 -4.59
N ALA A 61 0.18 1.23 -3.79
CA ALA A 61 -0.09 1.51 -2.38
C ALA A 61 0.03 0.27 -1.49
N SER A 62 -0.13 0.48 -0.17
CA SER A 62 -0.45 -0.59 0.79
C SER A 62 0.63 -1.69 0.85
N GLY A 63 0.21 -2.96 0.79
CA GLY A 63 0.96 -4.14 1.22
C GLY A 63 2.31 -4.27 0.55
N CYS A 64 2.34 -4.10 -0.78
CA CYS A 64 3.54 -4.25 -1.57
C CYS A 64 4.66 -3.25 -1.19
N ILE A 65 4.29 -2.06 -0.71
CA ILE A 65 5.26 -1.02 -0.35
C ILE A 65 5.95 -1.35 0.97
N PHE A 66 5.19 -1.40 2.06
CA PHE A 66 5.80 -1.46 3.39
C PHE A 66 6.41 -2.84 3.66
N GLN A 67 5.84 -3.91 3.10
CA GLN A 67 6.40 -5.25 3.25
C GLN A 67 7.71 -5.38 2.50
N THR A 68 7.86 -4.76 1.31
CA THR A 68 9.16 -4.69 0.61
C THR A 68 10.20 -3.96 1.45
N VAL A 69 9.84 -2.82 2.05
CA VAL A 69 10.77 -2.11 2.94
C VAL A 69 11.16 -2.97 4.14
N TRP A 70 10.20 -3.62 4.81
CA TRP A 70 10.50 -4.53 5.92
C TRP A 70 11.35 -5.73 5.50
N ASN A 71 11.13 -6.27 4.30
CA ASN A 71 11.97 -7.34 3.75
C ASN A 71 13.43 -6.88 3.62
N VAL A 72 13.65 -5.73 2.97
CA VAL A 72 15.00 -5.17 2.80
C VAL A 72 15.65 -4.87 4.15
N LEU A 73 14.90 -4.26 5.08
CA LEU A 73 15.40 -3.93 6.42
C LEU A 73 15.76 -5.15 7.26
N THR A 74 15.07 -6.28 7.04
CA THR A 74 15.30 -7.53 7.77
C THR A 74 16.16 -8.54 7.00
N GLY A 75 16.77 -8.13 5.88
CA GLY A 75 17.67 -8.96 5.08
C GLY A 75 16.98 -10.12 4.37
N ARG A 76 15.70 -9.96 4.05
CA ARG A 76 14.88 -10.92 3.28
C ARG A 76 14.85 -10.53 1.80
N ASP A 77 14.40 -11.48 0.97
CA ASP A 77 14.04 -11.19 -0.41
C ASP A 77 12.99 -10.07 -0.46
N PRO A 78 13.22 -8.96 -1.19
CA PRO A 78 12.31 -7.84 -1.32
C PRO A 78 10.86 -8.21 -1.73
N GLU A 79 10.68 -9.33 -2.46
CA GLU A 79 9.38 -9.80 -2.95
C GLU A 79 8.73 -10.86 -2.05
N ALA A 80 9.41 -11.29 -0.98
CA ALA A 80 8.91 -12.34 -0.09
C ALA A 80 7.61 -11.93 0.62
N GLY A 81 6.61 -12.80 0.56
CA GLY A 81 5.34 -12.61 1.29
C GLY A 81 4.40 -11.58 0.69
N ILE A 82 4.77 -10.94 -0.42
CA ILE A 82 3.89 -9.99 -1.13
C ILE A 82 2.77 -10.78 -1.82
N ALA A 83 1.54 -10.60 -1.35
CA ALA A 83 0.38 -11.35 -1.83
C ALA A 83 -0.26 -10.74 -3.09
N ASP A 84 -0.04 -9.45 -3.31
CA ASP A 84 -0.64 -8.59 -4.32
C ASP A 84 0.08 -7.24 -4.40
N TYR A 85 -0.12 -6.57 -5.53
CA TYR A 85 0.27 -5.18 -5.75
C TYR A 85 -0.99 -4.32 -5.91
N ASP A 86 -1.30 -3.53 -4.88
CA ASP A 86 -2.48 -2.65 -4.87
C ASP A 86 -2.23 -1.41 -5.73
N LEU A 87 -2.85 -1.32 -6.92
CA LEU A 87 -2.84 -0.13 -7.77
C LEU A 87 -4.16 0.62 -7.63
N VAL A 88 -4.17 1.67 -6.83
CA VAL A 88 -5.34 2.50 -6.59
C VAL A 88 -5.35 3.70 -7.52
N TYR A 89 -6.52 4.18 -7.92
CA TYR A 89 -6.68 5.43 -8.68
C TYR A 89 -7.95 6.13 -8.26
N TYR A 90 -8.14 7.39 -8.67
CA TYR A 90 -9.36 8.12 -8.34
C TYR A 90 -9.94 8.77 -9.58
N ASP A 91 -11.09 8.24 -10.02
CA ASP A 91 -11.89 8.84 -11.08
C ASP A 91 -13.36 8.94 -10.65
N LYS A 92 -13.80 10.15 -10.36
CA LYS A 92 -15.20 10.43 -10.00
C LYS A 92 -16.11 10.67 -11.20
N SER A 93 -15.55 10.79 -12.41
CA SER A 93 -16.32 11.08 -13.62
C SER A 93 -17.15 9.87 -14.07
N ASP A 94 -16.62 8.66 -13.85
CA ASP A 94 -17.33 7.40 -14.07
C ASP A 94 -17.04 6.42 -12.93
N ILE A 95 -18.01 6.29 -12.02
CA ILE A 95 -17.97 5.35 -10.91
C ILE A 95 -18.78 4.07 -11.21
N SER A 96 -18.91 3.65 -12.47
CA SER A 96 -19.58 2.40 -12.88
C SER A 96 -18.64 1.19 -12.86
N TRP A 97 -19.15 -0.01 -12.58
CA TRP A 97 -18.29 -1.21 -12.51
C TRP A 97 -17.60 -1.45 -13.86
N ALA A 98 -18.32 -1.17 -14.96
CA ALA A 98 -17.77 -1.27 -16.31
C ALA A 98 -16.50 -0.41 -16.52
N ALA A 99 -16.45 0.80 -15.95
CA ALA A 99 -15.25 1.64 -16.03
C ALA A 99 -14.08 1.07 -15.22
N GLU A 100 -14.33 0.55 -14.01
CA GLU A 100 -13.27 -0.11 -13.22
C GLU A 100 -12.80 -1.40 -13.90
N ASP A 101 -13.72 -2.22 -14.41
CA ASP A 101 -13.40 -3.46 -15.10
C ASP A 101 -12.58 -3.21 -16.38
N ALA A 102 -12.89 -2.15 -17.13
CA ALA A 102 -12.08 -1.74 -18.27
C ALA A 102 -10.64 -1.39 -17.86
N ALA A 103 -10.45 -0.70 -16.73
CA ALA A 103 -9.11 -0.42 -16.18
C ALA A 103 -8.40 -1.71 -15.73
N ILE A 104 -9.11 -2.63 -15.06
CA ILE A 104 -8.60 -3.95 -14.66
C ILE A 104 -8.12 -4.74 -15.89
N GLN A 105 -8.95 -4.85 -16.93
CA GLN A 105 -8.61 -5.57 -18.16
C GLN A 105 -7.43 -4.93 -18.91
N LYS A 106 -7.36 -3.59 -18.96
CA LYS A 106 -6.21 -2.88 -19.54
C LYS A 106 -4.93 -3.17 -18.75
N GLY A 107 -5.00 -3.14 -17.42
CA GLY A 107 -3.91 -3.49 -16.52
C GLY A 107 -3.41 -4.92 -16.70
N GLN A 108 -4.32 -5.89 -16.75
CA GLN A 108 -3.96 -7.29 -16.98
C GLN A 108 -3.11 -7.44 -18.25
N LYS A 109 -3.55 -6.88 -19.38
CA LYS A 109 -2.80 -6.92 -20.66
C LYS A 109 -1.39 -6.31 -20.55
N ILE A 110 -1.28 -5.17 -19.85
CA ILE A 110 -0.01 -4.45 -19.67
C ILE A 110 0.95 -5.24 -18.77
N PHE A 111 0.46 -5.77 -17.64
CA PHE A 111 1.30 -6.40 -16.63
C PHE A 111 1.67 -7.86 -16.98
N THR A 112 0.83 -8.60 -17.73
CA THR A 112 1.15 -9.97 -18.20
C THR A 112 2.08 -9.99 -19.41
N GLY A 113 2.24 -8.87 -20.12
CA GLY A 113 3.11 -8.78 -21.29
C GLY A 113 2.49 -9.33 -22.59
N ASP A 114 1.15 -9.46 -22.65
CA ASP A 114 0.42 -9.90 -23.86
C ASP A 114 0.50 -8.91 -25.04
N ASN A 115 1.26 -7.81 -24.88
CA ASN A 115 1.56 -6.86 -25.95
C ASN A 115 2.85 -7.19 -26.73
N ASN A 116 3.44 -8.38 -26.56
CA ASN A 116 4.65 -8.75 -27.31
C ASN A 116 4.32 -9.23 -28.73
N ASN A 117 4.35 -8.30 -29.68
CA ASN A 117 4.51 -8.53 -31.11
C ASN A 117 5.95 -8.98 -31.44
N ASN A 118 6.55 -9.85 -30.61
CA ASN A 118 7.95 -10.23 -30.68
C ASN A 118 8.09 -11.75 -30.88
N ASN A 119 8.44 -12.14 -32.10
CA ASN A 119 8.58 -13.51 -32.62
C ASN A 119 9.74 -14.32 -32.00
N ASN A 120 9.97 -14.24 -30.69
CA ASN A 120 10.91 -15.12 -30.01
C ASN A 120 10.16 -15.98 -29.00
N SER A 121 9.51 -17.01 -29.55
CA SER A 121 8.98 -18.14 -28.79
C SER A 121 10.12 -18.85 -28.07
N SER A 122 10.22 -18.62 -26.77
CA SER A 122 10.83 -19.55 -25.84
C SER A 122 9.92 -19.63 -24.62
N SER A 123 8.85 -20.41 -24.80
CA SER A 123 7.96 -20.88 -23.75
C SER A 123 8.76 -21.71 -22.75
N THR A 124 8.92 -21.23 -21.52
CA THR A 124 8.90 -21.98 -20.25
C THR A 124 9.13 -20.96 -19.13
N SER A 125 8.06 -20.35 -18.61
CA SER A 125 8.09 -19.83 -17.25
C SER A 125 6.70 -19.93 -16.66
N THR A 126 6.47 -21.01 -15.91
CA THR A 126 5.31 -21.23 -15.05
C THR A 126 5.39 -20.31 -13.83
N THR A 127 5.64 -19.02 -14.03
CA THR A 127 5.70 -18.03 -12.96
C THR A 127 4.29 -17.53 -12.75
N THR A 128 3.59 -18.09 -11.75
CA THR A 128 2.39 -17.47 -11.20
C THR A 128 2.76 -16.05 -10.77
N THR A 129 2.44 -15.07 -11.61
CA THR A 129 2.77 -13.67 -11.37
C THR A 129 1.86 -13.15 -10.27
N THR A 130 2.44 -12.56 -9.23
CA THR A 130 1.67 -11.96 -8.13
C THR A 130 0.68 -10.94 -8.70
N PRO A 131 -0.61 -11.00 -8.33
CA PRO A 131 -1.65 -10.21 -8.98
C PRO A 131 -1.48 -8.71 -8.70
N VAL A 132 -1.88 -7.89 -9.68
CA VAL A 132 -2.07 -6.44 -9.51
C VAL A 132 -3.56 -6.18 -9.31
N GLU A 133 -3.94 -5.59 -8.18
CA GLU A 133 -5.33 -5.25 -7.88
C GLU A 133 -5.60 -3.78 -8.22
N ILE A 134 -6.32 -3.54 -9.32
CA ILE A 134 -6.69 -2.19 -9.75
C ILE A 134 -8.02 -1.79 -9.10
N ARG A 135 -8.06 -0.62 -8.43
CA ARG A 135 -9.25 -0.14 -7.70
C ARG A 135 -9.46 1.37 -7.84
N ASN A 136 -10.64 1.78 -8.29
CA ASN A 136 -11.10 3.16 -8.28
C ASN A 136 -11.58 3.55 -6.88
N GLN A 137 -10.79 4.36 -6.17
CA GLN A 137 -11.13 4.84 -4.83
C GLN A 137 -12.39 5.71 -4.81
N ALA A 138 -12.80 6.28 -5.95
CA ALA A 138 -14.06 7.03 -6.03
C ALA A 138 -15.29 6.11 -5.93
N ARG A 139 -15.18 4.80 -6.18
CA ARG A 139 -16.30 3.85 -6.14
C ARG A 139 -16.40 3.04 -4.86
N VAL A 140 -15.35 3.03 -4.04
CA VAL A 140 -15.19 2.10 -2.90
C VAL A 140 -16.38 2.15 -1.92
N HIS A 141 -17.02 3.31 -1.78
CA HIS A 141 -18.24 3.47 -0.98
C HIS A 141 -19.42 2.62 -1.43
N LEU A 142 -19.60 2.44 -2.74
CA LEU A 142 -20.64 1.57 -3.31
C LEU A 142 -20.39 0.12 -2.90
N TRP A 143 -19.13 -0.30 -2.97
CA TRP A 143 -18.75 -1.65 -2.59
C TRP A 143 -19.12 -1.98 -1.15
N TYR A 144 -18.84 -1.08 -0.20
CA TYR A 144 -19.24 -1.31 1.20
C TYR A 144 -20.75 -1.41 1.36
N LYS A 145 -21.49 -0.56 0.67
CA LYS A 145 -22.94 -0.59 0.74
C LYS A 145 -23.47 -1.92 0.23
N GLU A 146 -23.00 -2.36 -0.93
CA GLU A 146 -23.44 -3.58 -1.60
C GLU A 146 -23.01 -4.87 -0.86
N ASN A 147 -21.77 -4.93 -0.37
CA ASN A 147 -21.17 -6.16 0.13
C ASN A 147 -21.17 -6.27 1.65
N ARG A 148 -21.32 -5.14 2.36
CA ARG A 148 -21.28 -5.08 3.83
C ARG A 148 -22.53 -4.42 4.42
N GLY A 149 -23.38 -3.80 3.61
CA GLY A 149 -24.52 -3.03 4.09
C GLY A 149 -24.12 -1.74 4.81
N ILE A 150 -22.89 -1.27 4.61
CA ILE A 150 -22.32 -0.12 5.34
C ILE A 150 -22.29 1.09 4.43
N ASP A 151 -22.96 2.15 4.84
CA ASP A 151 -22.86 3.45 4.17
C ASP A 151 -21.55 4.12 4.55
N CYS A 152 -20.77 4.54 3.54
CA CYS A 152 -19.56 5.34 3.74
C CYS A 152 -19.53 6.58 2.86
N PRO A 153 -18.88 7.66 3.32
CA PRO A 153 -18.63 8.79 2.46
C PRO A 153 -17.67 8.38 1.33
N GLN A 154 -17.98 8.81 0.12
CA GLN A 154 -17.05 8.72 -0.99
C GLN A 154 -15.75 9.46 -0.65
N HIS A 155 -14.60 8.87 -1.00
CA HIS A 155 -13.31 9.55 -0.84
C HIS A 155 -13.21 10.80 -1.74
N ALA A 156 -12.43 11.79 -1.31
CA ALA A 156 -12.24 13.02 -2.07
C ALA A 156 -11.12 12.93 -3.12
N SER A 157 -10.19 11.98 -2.98
CA SER A 157 -9.03 11.75 -3.85
C SER A 157 -8.43 10.36 -3.58
N ALA A 158 -7.44 9.95 -4.37
CA ALA A 158 -6.68 8.72 -4.08
C ALA A 158 -5.86 8.86 -2.79
N GLU A 159 -5.26 10.03 -2.57
CA GLU A 159 -4.50 10.33 -1.35
C GLU A 159 -5.40 10.30 -0.10
N ALA A 160 -6.63 10.82 -0.20
CA ALA A 160 -7.61 10.75 0.90
C ALA A 160 -8.00 9.31 1.22
N ALA A 161 -8.10 8.44 0.22
CA ALA A 161 -8.35 7.02 0.43
C ALA A 161 -7.16 6.32 1.12
N ILE A 162 -5.93 6.53 0.62
CA ILE A 162 -4.71 5.94 1.20
C ILE A 162 -4.53 6.38 2.67
N ALA A 163 -4.86 7.61 3.01
CA ALA A 163 -4.79 8.12 4.39
C ALA A 163 -5.72 7.40 5.37
N THR A 164 -6.67 6.59 4.88
CA THR A 164 -7.58 5.80 5.71
C THR A 164 -7.19 4.34 5.87
N PHE A 165 -6.07 3.92 5.27
CA PHE A 165 -5.65 2.52 5.27
C PHE A 165 -5.30 2.02 6.68
N PRO A 166 -5.42 0.70 6.95
CA PRO A 166 -5.51 0.14 8.30
C PRO A 166 -4.41 0.47 9.31
N THR A 167 -3.23 0.86 8.83
CA THR A 167 -2.09 1.21 9.67
C THR A 167 -1.36 2.41 9.08
N THR A 168 -0.56 3.09 9.90
CA THR A 168 0.30 4.18 9.44
C THR A 168 1.24 3.71 8.33
N THR A 169 1.79 2.50 8.45
CA THR A 169 2.67 1.87 7.44
C THR A 169 1.94 1.40 6.19
N ALA A 170 0.66 1.05 6.27
CA ALA A 170 -0.16 0.73 5.10
C ALA A 170 -0.60 2.00 4.36
N SER A 171 -0.66 3.14 5.06
CA SER A 171 -1.06 4.44 4.52
C SER A 171 0.10 5.10 3.75
N LEU A 172 0.63 4.38 2.76
CA LEU A 172 1.71 4.82 1.87
C LEU A 172 1.29 4.62 0.42
N GLY A 173 1.65 5.59 -0.43
CA GLY A 173 1.46 5.53 -1.87
C GLY A 173 2.69 6.00 -2.62
N VAL A 174 3.00 5.38 -3.74
CA VAL A 174 4.05 5.81 -4.66
C VAL A 174 3.59 5.74 -6.10
N ARG A 175 3.95 6.76 -6.89
CA ARG A 175 3.72 6.81 -8.33
C ARG A 175 4.88 7.48 -9.06
N LEU A 176 5.02 7.16 -10.33
CA LEU A 176 5.89 7.90 -11.23
C LEU A 176 5.13 9.07 -11.85
N LEU A 177 5.81 10.21 -11.94
CA LEU A 177 5.37 11.35 -12.71
C LEU A 177 5.87 11.21 -14.17
N PRO A 178 5.27 11.92 -15.15
CA PRO A 178 5.67 11.82 -16.55
C PRO A 178 7.15 12.13 -16.83
N ASN A 179 7.80 12.91 -15.95
CA ASN A 179 9.22 13.23 -16.03
C ASN A 179 10.14 12.17 -15.40
N GLY A 180 9.58 11.05 -14.91
CA GLY A 180 10.31 9.97 -14.23
C GLY A 180 10.52 10.19 -12.73
N ASP A 181 10.10 11.33 -12.18
CA ASP A 181 10.22 11.59 -10.75
C ASP A 181 9.23 10.75 -9.95
N TRP A 182 9.64 10.42 -8.72
CA TRP A 182 8.79 9.70 -7.79
C TRP A 182 7.95 10.70 -7.00
N ARG A 183 6.63 10.53 -7.03
CA ARG A 183 5.73 11.16 -6.07
C ARG A 183 5.38 10.15 -4.98
N ILE A 184 5.71 10.50 -3.75
CA ILE A 184 5.51 9.67 -2.57
C ILE A 184 4.49 10.34 -1.67
N PHE A 185 3.42 9.63 -1.35
CA PHE A 185 2.41 10.05 -0.38
C PHE A 185 2.63 9.26 0.92
N ALA A 186 3.03 9.96 1.98
CA ALA A 186 3.34 9.39 3.29
C ALA A 186 2.78 10.26 4.43
N PRO A 187 1.44 10.29 4.63
CA PRO A 187 0.75 11.18 5.57
C PRO A 187 1.20 11.02 7.03
N HIS A 188 1.80 9.88 7.39
CA HIS A 188 2.33 9.62 8.74
C HIS A 188 3.87 9.60 8.80
N GLY A 189 4.56 10.01 7.72
CA GLY A 189 6.01 9.89 7.59
C GLY A 189 6.49 8.44 7.49
N PHE A 190 7.80 8.22 7.70
CA PHE A 190 8.44 6.91 7.59
C PHE A 190 8.89 6.31 8.93
N ALA A 191 8.65 6.98 10.05
CA ALA A 191 9.18 6.56 11.34
C ALA A 191 8.70 5.17 11.74
N ASP A 192 7.38 4.94 11.76
CA ASP A 192 6.81 3.62 12.07
C ASP A 192 7.26 2.55 11.05
N LEU A 193 7.44 2.94 9.77
CA LEU A 193 7.91 2.03 8.73
C LEU A 193 9.32 1.51 9.01
N PHE A 194 10.25 2.43 9.28
CA PHE A 194 11.66 2.09 9.49
C PHE A 194 11.96 1.49 10.87
N ASP A 195 11.17 1.84 11.89
CA ASP A 195 11.30 1.27 13.23
C ASP A 195 10.55 -0.06 13.40
N LEU A 196 10.01 -0.63 12.31
CA LEU A 196 9.27 -1.90 12.32
C LEU A 196 8.05 -1.85 13.26
N ILE A 197 7.35 -0.72 13.28
CA ILE A 197 6.17 -0.48 14.12
C ILE A 197 4.90 -0.64 13.30
N VAL A 198 3.96 -1.43 13.79
CA VAL A 198 2.61 -1.57 13.25
C VAL A 198 1.66 -0.77 14.13
N ARG A 199 1.43 0.50 13.79
CA ARG A 199 0.48 1.38 14.49
C ARG A 199 -0.88 1.36 13.81
N PRO A 200 -2.00 1.18 14.54
CA PRO A 200 -3.33 1.25 13.96
C PRO A 200 -3.63 2.65 13.41
N ASN A 201 -4.41 2.69 12.33
CA ASN A 201 -5.02 3.92 11.83
C ASN A 201 -6.55 3.83 12.02
N PRO A 202 -7.10 4.42 13.10
CA PRO A 202 -8.50 4.25 13.49
C PRO A 202 -9.46 5.15 12.71
N VAL A 203 -9.10 5.63 11.51
CA VAL A 203 -9.97 6.49 10.71
C VAL A 203 -11.16 5.70 10.18
N LEU A 204 -10.90 4.56 9.54
CA LEU A 204 -11.94 3.74 8.93
C LEU A 204 -11.85 2.25 9.30
N THR A 205 -10.70 1.80 9.79
CA THR A 205 -10.47 0.38 10.03
C THR A 205 -11.08 -0.09 11.35
N PRO A 206 -11.70 -1.28 11.40
CA PRO A 206 -12.14 -1.87 12.66
C PRO A 206 -10.99 -2.51 13.45
N PRO A 207 -11.10 -2.55 14.80
CA PRO A 207 -10.11 -3.20 15.65
C PRO A 207 -9.80 -4.66 15.26
N HIS A 208 -10.83 -5.45 14.93
CA HIS A 208 -10.65 -6.87 14.60
C HIS A 208 -9.89 -7.09 13.28
N VAL A 209 -10.04 -6.19 12.31
CA VAL A 209 -9.33 -6.24 11.03
C VAL A 209 -7.86 -5.90 11.24
N TYR A 210 -7.60 -4.84 11.99
CA TYR A 210 -6.26 -4.47 12.40
C TYR A 210 -5.56 -5.64 13.10
N LYS A 211 -6.22 -6.24 14.11
CA LYS A 211 -5.72 -7.41 14.85
C LYS A 211 -5.36 -8.57 13.93
N ALA A 212 -6.27 -8.97 13.03
CA ALA A 212 -6.02 -10.07 12.10
C ALA A 212 -4.83 -9.79 11.15
N LYS A 213 -4.72 -8.55 10.62
CA LYS A 213 -3.62 -8.15 9.74
C LYS A 213 -2.28 -8.11 10.50
N SER A 214 -2.25 -7.51 11.69
CA SER A 214 -1.02 -7.39 12.49
C SER A 214 -0.52 -8.75 12.99
N GLU A 215 -1.39 -9.65 13.42
CA GLU A 215 -1.03 -11.03 13.78
C GLU A 215 -0.45 -11.82 12.60
N ARG A 216 -0.98 -11.60 11.38
CA ARG A 216 -0.42 -12.21 10.17
C ARG A 216 0.97 -11.66 9.87
N TRP A 217 1.14 -10.34 9.92
CA TRP A 217 2.43 -9.71 9.64
C TRP A 217 3.47 -10.07 10.69
N GLN A 218 3.12 -10.10 11.99
CA GLN A 218 4.07 -10.46 13.05
C GLN A 218 4.56 -11.90 12.94
N ARG A 219 3.74 -12.84 12.42
CA ARG A 219 4.18 -14.19 12.08
C ARG A 219 5.23 -14.22 10.96
N GLN A 220 5.13 -13.30 10.00
CA GLN A 220 6.07 -13.21 8.88
C GLN A 220 7.34 -12.45 9.27
N TRP A 221 7.22 -11.34 10.02
CA TRP A 221 8.31 -10.53 10.55
C TRP A 221 8.24 -10.49 12.09
N PRO A 222 8.90 -11.45 12.79
CA PRO A 222 8.87 -11.52 14.26
C PRO A 222 9.44 -10.30 14.98
N GLY A 223 10.22 -9.45 14.29
CA GLY A 223 10.77 -8.20 14.83
C GLY A 223 9.79 -7.03 14.83
N LEU A 224 8.56 -7.19 14.33
CA LEU A 224 7.55 -6.13 14.33
C LEU A 224 7.06 -5.83 15.76
N THR A 225 7.04 -4.55 16.10
CA THR A 225 6.36 -4.03 17.29
C THR A 225 4.93 -3.64 16.93
N VAL A 226 3.95 -4.40 17.43
CA VAL A 226 2.52 -4.12 17.19
C VAL A 226 1.99 -3.28 18.35
N LEU A 227 1.45 -2.10 18.05
CA LEU A 227 0.85 -1.22 19.06
C LEU A 227 -0.60 -1.60 19.34
N PRO A 228 -1.12 -1.36 20.56
CA PRO A 228 -2.51 -1.65 20.86
C PRO A 228 -3.44 -0.77 20.01
N TRP A 229 -4.67 -1.26 19.80
CA TRP A 229 -5.74 -0.42 19.30
C TRP A 229 -5.97 0.74 20.29
N PRO A 230 -6.12 2.00 19.83
CA PRO A 230 -6.37 3.11 20.73
C PRO A 230 -7.70 2.86 21.46
N GLU A 231 -7.68 2.97 22.78
CA GLU A 231 -8.90 2.98 23.58
C GLU A 231 -9.74 4.20 23.16
N ALA A 232 -11.06 4.03 23.02
CA ALA A 232 -11.92 5.19 22.89
C ALA A 232 -11.72 6.03 24.16
N GLU A 233 -11.33 7.29 24.00
CA GLU A 233 -11.28 8.20 25.15
C GLU A 233 -12.64 8.13 25.84
N ALA A 234 -12.67 7.64 27.08
CA ALA A 234 -13.87 7.68 27.88
C ALA A 234 -14.21 9.16 28.05
N GLU A 235 -15.26 9.62 27.37
CA GLU A 235 -15.77 10.97 27.49
C GLU A 235 -16.09 11.27 28.96
N SER A 236 -15.15 11.89 29.66
CA SER A 236 -15.40 12.44 30.98
C SER A 236 -16.10 13.79 30.78
N SER A 237 -17.36 13.81 31.19
CA SER A 237 -18.18 14.98 31.59
C SER A 237 -18.63 15.99 30.53
N GLY A 238 -19.85 15.78 30.03
CA GLY A 238 -21.00 16.65 30.32
C GLY A 238 -21.21 17.90 29.45
N GLN A 239 -22.07 17.79 28.43
CA GLN A 239 -23.29 18.59 28.23
C GLN A 239 -24.01 18.14 26.94
N GLU A 240 -25.34 17.99 27.02
CA GLU A 240 -26.25 17.80 25.88
C GLU A 240 -26.15 18.95 24.87
N GLU A 241 -26.01 18.63 23.58
CA GLU A 241 -27.07 18.93 22.59
C GLU A 241 -26.78 18.32 21.19
N ALA A 242 -27.82 17.67 20.67
CA ALA A 242 -28.23 17.50 19.27
C ALA A 242 -27.19 17.24 18.16
N GLY A 243 -26.99 15.96 17.87
CA GLY A 243 -27.25 15.39 16.54
C GLY A 243 -26.26 15.69 15.40
N VAL A 244 -25.34 14.75 15.15
CA VAL A 244 -25.28 13.92 13.93
C VAL A 244 -24.60 12.62 14.33
N GLY A 245 -25.35 11.53 14.43
CA GLY A 245 -24.77 10.21 14.63
C GLY A 245 -24.00 9.80 13.38
N LEU A 246 -22.67 9.98 13.40
CA LEU A 246 -21.79 9.31 12.45
C LEU A 246 -21.88 7.82 12.76
N ALA A 247 -22.66 7.11 11.95
CA ALA A 247 -22.68 5.65 11.98
C ALA A 247 -21.23 5.16 11.87
N SER A 248 -20.85 4.32 12.84
CA SER A 248 -19.56 3.65 12.95
C SER A 248 -19.38 2.63 11.81
N GLY A 249 -19.28 3.14 10.59
CA GLY A 249 -19.07 2.36 9.38
C GLY A 249 -17.64 1.84 9.33
N VAL A 250 -17.53 0.54 9.11
CA VAL A 250 -16.28 -0.20 8.92
C VAL A 250 -15.83 -0.01 7.48
N TYR A 251 -14.63 0.51 7.25
CA TYR A 251 -14.07 0.62 5.91
C TYR A 251 -12.64 0.05 5.85
N ILE A 252 -12.52 -1.02 5.06
CA ILE A 252 -11.29 -1.73 4.70
C ILE A 252 -11.12 -1.66 3.18
N ALA A 253 -10.05 -1.10 2.62
CA ALA A 253 -9.78 -1.23 1.19
C ALA A 253 -9.98 -2.71 0.78
N PRO A 254 -11.02 -3.03 -0.01
CA PRO A 254 -11.47 -4.41 -0.07
C PRO A 254 -10.56 -5.21 -0.98
N ARG A 255 -10.03 -6.31 -0.45
CA ARG A 255 -9.53 -7.39 -1.30
C ARG A 255 -10.75 -8.11 -1.84
N LEU A 256 -11.18 -7.68 -3.01
CA LEU A 256 -12.32 -8.25 -3.69
C LEU A 256 -11.85 -9.45 -4.47
N ALA A 257 -12.20 -10.64 -3.96
CA ALA A 257 -12.26 -11.80 -4.83
C ALA A 257 -13.26 -11.50 -5.97
N PRO A 258 -13.01 -12.03 -7.18
CA PRO A 258 -13.89 -11.85 -8.34
C PRO A 258 -15.32 -12.32 -8.07
#